data_AF-A0A747AN81-F1
#
_entry.id   AF-A0A747AN81-F1
#
_cell.length_a   1.000
_cell.length_b   1.000
_cell.length_c   1.000
_cell.angle_alpha   90.00
_cell.angle_beta   90.00
_cell.angle_gamma   90.00
#
_symmetry.space_group_name_H-M   'P 1'
#
loop_
_entity.id
_entity.type
_entity.pdbx_description
1 polymer ?
#
loop_
_entity_poly.entity_id
_entity_poly.type
_entity_poly.pdbx_seq_one_letter_code
_entity_poly.pdbx_strand_id
1 'polypeptide(L)'
;QLSMQAWYDSGVDEKQLSPFLNSISHDALNYLHGPMEKVVAIVENIHKSGKGFQVFVNKSTSLSVRMGVHKGKQKPQAGDYVELSVASVDGNKEVVASSSSKQVDMADVSYVEGTLRIAPKGFGFVEDTFVPPFVIGNLKNETKVRALRIMSWDKSKARHNWKAIKLTELNFNEY
;
A
#
# COMPACT_ATOMS: atom_id res chain seq x y z
N GLN A 1 23.70 -32.24 -34.13
CA GLN A 1 24.00 -30.81 -34.34
C GLN A 1 22.68 -30.03 -34.30
N LEU A 2 22.53 -29.08 -33.36
CA LEU A 2 21.25 -28.38 -33.10
C LEU A 2 20.83 -27.46 -34.25
N SER A 3 21.79 -26.93 -35.01
CA SER A 3 21.57 -26.02 -36.14
C SER A 3 21.01 -26.68 -37.41
N MET A 4 20.71 -27.98 -37.38
CA MET A 4 20.16 -28.73 -38.53
C MET A 4 18.70 -29.15 -38.30
N GLN A 5 18.07 -28.68 -37.22
CA GLN A 5 16.70 -29.03 -36.88
C GLN A 5 15.71 -28.06 -37.53
N ALA A 6 14.51 -28.55 -37.86
CA ALA A 6 13.48 -27.76 -38.55
C ALA A 6 12.97 -26.53 -37.77
N TRP A 7 13.21 -26.48 -36.46
CA TRP A 7 12.89 -25.33 -35.60
C TRP A 7 13.96 -24.24 -35.62
N TYR A 8 15.15 -24.51 -36.18
CA TYR A 8 16.26 -23.55 -36.22
C TYR A 8 16.23 -22.76 -37.53
N ASP A 9 16.10 -21.44 -37.42
CA ASP A 9 16.12 -20.51 -38.54
C ASP A 9 17.42 -19.71 -38.53
N SER A 10 18.31 -19.98 -39.50
CA SER A 10 19.59 -19.28 -39.64
C SER A 10 19.48 -17.90 -40.28
N GLY A 11 18.28 -17.49 -40.73
CA GLY A 11 18.00 -16.15 -41.26
C GLY A 11 17.67 -15.13 -40.17
N VAL A 12 17.50 -15.57 -38.92
CA VAL A 12 17.20 -14.67 -37.79
C VAL A 12 18.43 -13.84 -37.45
N ASP A 13 18.29 -12.52 -37.50
CA ASP A 13 19.30 -11.59 -37.01
C ASP A 13 19.32 -11.61 -35.47
N GLU A 14 20.33 -12.26 -34.89
CA GLU A 14 20.52 -12.35 -33.44
C GLU A 14 20.59 -10.97 -32.75
N LYS A 15 20.96 -9.92 -33.48
CA LYS A 15 20.97 -8.54 -32.96
C LYS A 15 19.57 -8.01 -32.63
N GLN A 16 18.51 -8.62 -33.19
CA GLN A 16 17.12 -8.28 -32.90
C GLN A 16 16.59 -8.90 -31.61
N LEU A 17 17.33 -9.82 -30.97
CA LEU A 17 16.89 -10.48 -29.75
C LEU A 17 16.63 -9.47 -28.62
N SER A 18 17.57 -8.55 -28.37
CA SER A 18 17.39 -7.56 -27.30
C SER A 18 16.22 -6.58 -27.57
N PRO A 19 16.08 -6.00 -28.78
CA PRO A 19 14.88 -5.23 -29.14
C PRO A 19 13.56 -6.01 -28.97
N PHE A 20 13.52 -7.28 -29.40
CA PHE A 20 12.36 -8.14 -29.26
C PHE A 20 12.02 -8.44 -27.79
N LEU A 21 13.00 -8.84 -26.98
CA LEU A 21 12.80 -9.06 -25.55
C LEU A 21 12.32 -7.79 -24.85
N ASN A 22 12.88 -6.62 -25.20
CA ASN A 22 12.44 -5.34 -24.66
C ASN A 22 10.99 -5.02 -25.06
N SER A 23 10.59 -5.29 -26.31
CA SER A 23 9.23 -4.99 -26.79
C SER A 23 8.17 -5.86 -26.10
N ILE A 24 8.47 -7.13 -25.79
CA ILE A 24 7.52 -8.03 -25.10
C ILE A 24 7.63 -7.97 -23.58
N SER A 25 8.72 -7.40 -23.04
CA SER A 25 8.95 -7.32 -21.58
C SER A 25 7.89 -6.50 -20.84
N HIS A 26 7.24 -5.55 -21.51
CA HIS A 26 6.21 -4.71 -20.93
C HIS A 26 5.01 -5.53 -20.42
N ASP A 27 4.64 -6.57 -21.17
CA ASP A 27 3.52 -7.47 -20.87
C ASP A 27 3.94 -8.74 -20.11
N ALA A 28 5.22 -8.89 -19.77
CA ALA A 28 5.73 -10.08 -19.08
C ALA A 28 4.95 -10.43 -17.80
N LEU A 29 4.49 -9.41 -17.06
CA LEU A 29 3.65 -9.60 -15.88
C LEU A 29 2.24 -10.10 -16.22
N ASN A 30 1.66 -9.62 -17.33
CA ASN A 30 0.35 -10.09 -17.82
C ASN A 30 0.44 -11.56 -18.27
N TYR A 31 1.51 -11.95 -18.95
CA TYR A 31 1.72 -13.33 -19.36
C TYR A 31 1.93 -14.28 -18.16
N LEU A 32 2.55 -13.80 -17.08
CA LEU A 32 2.82 -14.61 -15.89
C LEU A 32 1.60 -14.75 -14.96
N HIS A 33 0.79 -13.70 -14.83
CA HIS A 33 -0.27 -13.61 -13.82
C HIS A 33 -1.69 -13.48 -14.38
N GLY A 34 -1.85 -13.36 -15.70
CA GLY A 34 -3.13 -13.07 -16.34
C GLY A 34 -3.53 -11.59 -16.23
N PRO A 35 -4.80 -11.25 -16.54
CA PRO A 35 -5.30 -9.87 -16.43
C PRO A 35 -5.15 -9.32 -15.02
N MET A 36 -4.62 -8.10 -14.90
CA MET A 36 -4.41 -7.42 -13.63
C MET A 36 -5.33 -6.22 -13.47
N GLU A 37 -5.87 -6.04 -12.27
CA GLU A 37 -6.54 -4.82 -11.83
C GLU A 37 -5.50 -3.82 -11.30
N LYS A 38 -5.58 -2.57 -11.73
CA LYS A 38 -4.82 -1.47 -11.12
C LYS A 38 -5.67 -0.78 -10.07
N VAL A 39 -5.13 -0.63 -8.87
CA VAL A 39 -5.83 0.06 -7.77
C VAL A 39 -4.87 0.91 -6.94
N VAL A 40 -5.32 2.10 -6.54
CA VAL A 40 -4.59 2.94 -5.59
C VAL A 40 -5.03 2.57 -4.18
N ALA A 41 -4.06 2.43 -3.27
CA ALA A 41 -4.26 2.10 -1.88
C ALA A 41 -3.39 2.97 -0.99
N ILE A 42 -3.71 3.02 0.31
CA ILE A 42 -2.91 3.71 1.32
C ILE A 42 -2.24 2.69 2.24
N VAL A 43 -0.97 2.90 2.56
CA VAL A 43 -0.22 2.03 3.47
C VAL A 43 -0.76 2.22 4.89
N GLU A 44 -1.36 1.17 5.44
CA GLU A 44 -1.92 1.18 6.80
C GLU A 44 -0.82 1.01 7.84
N ASN A 45 0.04 0.01 7.65
CA ASN A 45 1.18 -0.27 8.54
C ASN A 45 2.25 -1.10 7.83
N ILE A 46 3.46 -1.08 8.39
CA ILE A 46 4.55 -1.98 7.99
C ILE A 46 4.53 -3.19 8.91
N HIS A 47 4.63 -4.40 8.34
CA HIS A 47 4.66 -5.62 9.14
C HIS A 47 5.89 -5.62 10.05
N LYS A 48 5.76 -6.16 11.27
CA LYS A 48 6.86 -6.25 12.24
C LYS A 48 8.13 -6.93 11.69
N SER A 49 7.97 -7.86 10.75
CA SER A 49 9.08 -8.55 10.09
C SER A 49 9.87 -7.68 9.10
N GLY A 50 9.32 -6.52 8.69
CA GLY A 50 9.86 -5.67 7.63
C GLY A 50 9.77 -6.27 6.22
N LYS A 51 9.27 -7.51 6.07
CA LYS A 51 9.19 -8.23 4.78
C LYS A 51 7.96 -7.85 3.95
N GLY A 52 7.06 -7.05 4.49
CA GLY A 52 5.85 -6.60 3.82
C GLY A 52 5.14 -5.50 4.58
N PHE A 53 4.05 -5.04 4.01
CA PHE A 53 3.22 -3.99 4.57
C PHE A 53 1.75 -4.24 4.22
N GLN A 54 0.87 -3.75 5.07
CA GLN A 54 -0.56 -3.82 4.88
C GLN A 54 -1.02 -2.54 4.18
N VAL A 55 -1.81 -2.67 3.13
CA VAL A 55 -2.46 -1.55 2.45
C VAL A 55 -3.98 -1.63 2.61
N PHE A 56 -4.60 -0.47 2.71
CA PHE A 56 -6.03 -0.27 2.76
C PHE A 56 -6.52 0.25 1.41
N VAL A 57 -7.48 -0.46 0.81
CA VAL A 57 -8.10 -0.10 -0.47
C VAL A 57 -9.45 0.58 -0.20
N ASN A 58 -10.28 -0.03 0.64
CA ASN A 58 -11.56 0.48 1.10
C ASN A 58 -11.98 -0.27 2.37
N LYS A 59 -13.10 0.10 2.99
CA LYS A 59 -13.57 -0.49 4.26
C LYS A 59 -13.73 -2.01 4.24
N SER A 60 -13.95 -2.60 3.05
CA SER A 60 -14.15 -4.03 2.85
C SER A 60 -12.92 -4.74 2.29
N THR A 61 -11.84 -4.02 1.99
CA THR A 61 -10.67 -4.59 1.31
C THR A 61 -9.37 -3.97 1.81
N SER A 62 -8.55 -4.84 2.38
CA SER A 62 -7.14 -4.57 2.67
C SER A 62 -6.29 -5.70 2.08
N LEU A 63 -5.10 -5.37 1.59
CA LEU A 63 -4.20 -6.34 0.94
C LEU A 63 -2.83 -6.33 1.62
N SER A 64 -2.21 -7.52 1.69
CA SER A 64 -0.82 -7.66 2.14
C SER A 64 0.10 -7.54 0.95
N VAL A 65 1.09 -6.66 1.03
CA VAL A 65 2.07 -6.42 -0.03
C VAL A 65 3.44 -6.90 0.44
N ARG A 66 4.09 -7.74 -0.36
CA ARG A 66 5.48 -8.14 -0.09
C ARG A 66 6.41 -6.96 -0.40
N MET A 67 7.39 -6.70 0.46
CA MET A 67 8.33 -5.59 0.25
C MET A 67 9.09 -5.72 -1.07
N GLY A 68 9.43 -6.95 -1.49
CA GLY A 68 10.16 -7.22 -2.73
C GLY A 68 9.39 -6.91 -4.02
N VAL A 69 8.07 -6.76 -3.98
CA VAL A 69 7.28 -6.39 -5.18
C VAL A 69 7.06 -4.87 -5.28
N HIS A 70 7.50 -4.10 -4.29
CA HIS A 70 7.40 -2.64 -4.31
C HIS A 70 8.58 -2.01 -5.05
N LYS A 71 8.27 -1.35 -6.18
CA LYS A 71 9.19 -0.59 -7.01
C LYS A 71 9.12 0.88 -6.60
N GLY A 72 9.89 1.25 -5.59
CA GLY A 72 10.02 2.62 -5.10
C GLY A 72 11.46 2.91 -4.69
N LYS A 73 11.89 4.17 -4.82
CA LYS A 73 13.22 4.60 -4.35
C LYS A 73 13.34 4.57 -2.82
N GLN A 74 12.21 4.78 -2.14
CA GLN A 74 12.11 4.82 -0.69
C GLN A 74 11.24 3.66 -0.22
N LYS A 75 11.51 3.17 0.98
CA LYS A 75 10.63 2.19 1.61
C LYS A 75 9.29 2.85 1.92
N PRO A 76 8.15 2.19 1.65
CA PRO A 76 6.84 2.72 1.99
C PRO A 76 6.70 2.89 3.50
N GLN A 77 5.95 3.89 3.90
CA GLN A 77 5.60 4.21 5.28
C GLN A 77 4.10 4.30 5.44
N ALA A 78 3.61 4.16 6.69
CA ALA A 78 2.20 4.37 6.98
C ALA A 78 1.74 5.77 6.51
N GLY A 79 0.61 5.79 5.79
CA GLY A 79 0.04 6.98 5.16
C GLY A 79 0.51 7.27 3.73
N ASP A 80 1.50 6.53 3.20
CA ASP A 80 1.91 6.68 1.81
C ASP A 80 0.86 6.08 0.86
N TYR A 81 0.69 6.70 -0.31
CA TYR A 81 -0.16 6.18 -1.37
C TYR A 81 0.66 5.32 -2.32
N VAL A 82 0.10 4.18 -2.72
CA VAL A 82 0.73 3.24 -3.64
C VAL A 82 -0.26 2.82 -4.72
N GLU A 83 0.23 2.67 -5.95
CA GLU A 83 -0.47 1.97 -7.02
C GLU A 83 -0.10 0.49 -6.94
N LEU A 84 -1.11 -0.37 -7.01
CA LEU A 84 -0.98 -1.83 -6.98
C LEU A 84 -1.42 -2.40 -8.32
N SER A 85 -0.70 -3.42 -8.79
CA SER A 85 -1.21 -4.37 -9.77
C SER A 85 -1.66 -5.62 -9.02
N VAL A 86 -2.93 -5.96 -9.14
CA VAL A 86 -3.59 -7.05 -8.42
C VAL A 86 -4.07 -8.10 -9.39
N ALA A 87 -3.59 -9.33 -9.24
CA ALA A 87 -4.06 -10.49 -9.98
C ALA A 87 -5.08 -11.27 -9.16
N SER A 88 -5.97 -12.00 -9.84
CA SER A 88 -6.86 -12.98 -9.21
C SER A 88 -6.29 -14.37 -9.43
N VAL A 89 -5.79 -15.00 -8.37
CA VAL A 89 -5.21 -16.34 -8.38
C VAL A 89 -6.07 -17.25 -7.51
N ASP A 90 -6.69 -18.27 -8.11
CA ASP A 90 -7.59 -19.21 -7.43
C ASP A 90 -8.71 -18.53 -6.61
N GLY A 91 -9.26 -17.43 -7.14
CA GLY A 91 -10.29 -16.62 -6.48
C GLY A 91 -9.78 -15.68 -5.39
N ASN A 92 -8.47 -15.66 -5.13
CA ASN A 92 -7.84 -14.75 -4.17
C ASN A 92 -7.15 -13.59 -4.87
N LYS A 93 -7.23 -12.40 -4.29
CA LYS A 93 -6.49 -11.22 -4.76
C LYS A 93 -5.04 -11.29 -4.30
N GLU A 94 -4.09 -11.28 -5.23
CA GLU A 94 -2.66 -11.21 -4.96
C GLU A 94 -2.05 -9.93 -5.54
N VAL A 95 -1.24 -9.24 -4.74
CA VAL A 95 -0.48 -8.07 -5.20
C VAL A 95 0.82 -8.53 -5.85
N VAL A 96 0.93 -8.35 -7.16
CA VAL A 96 2.08 -8.79 -7.96
C VAL A 96 3.07 -7.67 -8.25
N ALA A 97 2.62 -6.41 -8.19
CA ALA A 97 3.48 -5.24 -8.24
C ALA A 97 2.91 -4.11 -7.40
N SER A 98 3.80 -3.27 -6.86
CA SER A 98 3.45 -2.03 -6.17
C SER A 98 4.44 -0.93 -6.55
N SER A 99 3.99 0.33 -6.60
CA SER A 99 4.85 1.50 -6.76
C SER A 99 4.27 2.70 -6.02
N SER A 100 5.10 3.72 -5.74
CA SER A 100 4.61 4.96 -5.13
C SER A 100 3.59 5.64 -6.05
N SER A 101 2.52 6.15 -5.48
CA SER A 101 1.49 6.93 -6.17
C SER A 101 1.38 8.33 -5.57
N LYS A 102 0.85 9.26 -6.36
CA LYS A 102 0.32 10.51 -5.83
C LYS A 102 -0.88 10.21 -4.92
N GLN A 103 -1.13 11.11 -3.99
CA GLN A 103 -2.35 11.11 -3.20
C GLN A 103 -3.56 11.24 -4.13
N VAL A 104 -4.60 10.47 -3.83
CA VAL A 104 -5.91 10.52 -4.48
C VAL A 104 -6.99 10.55 -3.42
N ASP A 105 -8.16 11.08 -3.77
CA ASP A 105 -9.31 11.02 -2.87
C ASP A 105 -9.85 9.59 -2.81
N MET A 106 -10.02 9.08 -1.59
CA MET A 106 -10.56 7.74 -1.32
C MET A 106 -11.70 7.88 -0.31
N ALA A 107 -12.89 7.36 -0.63
CA ALA A 107 -14.09 7.57 0.18
C ALA A 107 -13.96 7.16 1.66
N ASP A 108 -13.21 6.09 1.93
CA ASP A 108 -13.01 5.53 3.27
C ASP A 108 -11.69 5.99 3.93
N VAL A 109 -11.10 7.09 3.42
CA VAL A 109 -9.88 7.72 3.95
C VAL A 109 -10.15 9.20 4.15
N SER A 110 -9.80 9.75 5.31
CA SER A 110 -9.93 11.19 5.51
C SER A 110 -8.88 11.71 6.48
N TYR A 111 -8.84 13.03 6.65
CA TYR A 111 -8.15 13.66 7.75
C TYR A 111 -9.15 14.16 8.79
N VAL A 112 -8.69 14.27 10.04
CA VAL A 112 -9.38 15.01 11.10
C VAL A 112 -8.32 15.72 11.94
N GLU A 113 -8.59 16.95 12.34
CA GLU A 113 -7.74 17.70 13.26
C GLU A 113 -8.42 17.78 14.62
N GLY A 114 -7.63 17.73 15.69
CA GLY A 114 -8.16 17.78 17.04
C GLY A 114 -7.08 17.58 18.09
N THR A 115 -7.51 17.46 19.33
CA THR A 115 -6.61 17.22 20.47
C THR A 115 -6.50 15.71 20.72
N LEU A 116 -5.27 15.19 20.76
CA LEU A 116 -5.01 13.80 21.13
C LEU A 116 -5.32 13.58 22.61
N ARG A 117 -6.28 12.70 22.90
CA ARG A 117 -6.63 12.25 24.26
C ARG A 117 -6.17 10.81 24.46
N ILE A 118 -5.12 10.61 25.26
CA ILE A 118 -4.54 9.30 25.56
C ILE A 118 -5.27 8.69 26.75
N ALA A 119 -5.77 7.46 26.56
CA ALA A 119 -6.47 6.67 27.56
C ALA A 119 -5.50 5.75 28.34
N PRO A 120 -5.94 5.19 29.48
CA PRO A 120 -5.22 4.12 30.15
C PRO A 120 -4.95 2.96 29.17
N LYS A 121 -3.76 2.35 29.23
CA LYS A 121 -3.21 1.38 28.25
C LYS A 121 -2.62 1.98 26.97
N GLY A 122 -2.51 3.31 26.88
CA GLY A 122 -1.68 3.99 25.88
C GLY A 122 -2.30 4.12 24.49
N PHE A 123 -3.54 3.67 24.27
CA PHE A 123 -4.31 4.05 23.09
C PHE A 123 -4.94 5.43 23.31
N GLY A 124 -5.52 6.04 22.28
CA GLY A 124 -6.15 7.34 22.42
C GLY A 124 -7.21 7.61 21.38
N PHE A 125 -7.69 8.85 21.38
CA PHE A 125 -8.66 9.35 20.43
C PHE A 125 -8.31 10.76 19.96
N VAL A 126 -8.65 11.05 18.72
CA VAL A 126 -8.75 12.41 18.16
C VAL A 126 -10.16 12.54 17.60
N GLU A 127 -10.98 13.40 18.19
CA GLU A 127 -12.42 13.44 17.92
C GLU A 127 -13.07 12.04 18.05
N ASP A 128 -13.74 11.56 17.00
CA ASP A 128 -14.37 10.24 16.91
C ASP A 128 -13.41 9.11 16.45
N THR A 129 -12.13 9.43 16.25
CA THR A 129 -11.15 8.52 15.64
C THR A 129 -10.34 7.81 16.70
N PHE A 130 -10.36 6.47 16.67
CA PHE A 130 -9.50 5.65 17.52
C PHE A 130 -8.04 5.73 17.06
N VAL A 131 -7.11 5.92 17.99
CA VAL A 131 -5.67 5.98 17.73
C VAL A 131 -4.97 4.83 18.47
N PRO A 132 -4.40 3.86 17.74
CA PRO A 132 -3.63 2.79 18.35
C PRO A 132 -2.36 3.30 19.07
N PRO A 133 -1.88 2.62 20.13
CA PRO A 133 -0.68 3.05 20.87
C PRO A 133 0.57 3.23 20.01
N PHE A 134 0.77 2.34 19.01
CA PHE A 134 1.93 2.41 18.12
C PHE A 134 1.87 3.60 17.13
N VAL A 135 0.68 4.16 16.90
CA VAL A 135 0.49 5.37 16.07
C VAL A 135 0.73 6.62 16.91
N ILE A 136 0.43 6.58 18.21
CA ILE A 136 0.73 7.67 19.16
C ILE A 136 2.25 7.85 19.32
N GLY A 137 2.98 6.75 19.48
CA GLY A 137 4.43 6.78 19.67
C GLY A 137 4.81 7.60 20.89
N ASN A 138 5.58 8.68 20.68
CA ASN A 138 6.10 9.55 21.74
C ASN A 138 5.29 10.85 21.92
N LEU A 139 4.16 11.00 21.24
CA LEU A 139 3.32 12.18 21.39
C LEU A 139 2.76 12.28 22.80
N LYS A 140 2.67 13.51 23.31
CA LYS A 140 2.14 13.77 24.65
C LYS A 140 0.62 13.80 24.61
N ASN A 141 0.01 13.49 25.76
CA ASN A 141 -1.42 13.72 25.94
C ASN A 141 -1.73 15.20 25.73
N GLU A 142 -2.88 15.50 25.15
CA GLU A 142 -3.37 16.85 24.84
C GLU A 142 -2.63 17.60 23.73
N THR A 143 -1.70 16.95 23.01
CA THR A 143 -1.09 17.52 21.80
C THR A 143 -2.14 17.73 20.71
N LYS A 144 -2.12 18.89 20.04
CA LYS A 144 -2.94 19.11 18.83
C LYS A 144 -2.31 18.42 17.63
N VAL A 145 -3.12 17.65 16.92
CA VAL A 145 -2.65 16.81 15.82
C VAL A 145 -3.64 16.81 14.67
N ARG A 146 -3.12 16.54 13.48
CA ARG A 146 -3.89 16.07 12.33
C ARG A 146 -3.72 14.56 12.22
N ALA A 147 -4.84 13.83 12.28
CA ALA A 147 -4.89 12.40 12.10
C ALA A 147 -5.29 12.05 10.66
N LEU A 148 -4.47 11.24 10.01
CA LEU A 148 -4.87 10.50 8.81
C LEU A 148 -5.57 9.21 9.25
N ARG A 149 -6.80 9.02 8.82
CA ARG A 149 -7.67 7.93 9.29
C ARG A 149 -8.29 7.13 8.15
N ILE A 150 -8.57 5.87 8.44
CA ILE A 150 -9.24 4.92 7.55
C ILE A 150 -10.49 4.34 8.23
N MET A 151 -11.50 3.99 7.44
CA MET A 151 -12.70 3.31 7.91
C MET A 151 -12.43 1.80 8.04
N SER A 152 -12.12 1.32 9.25
CA SER A 152 -11.71 -0.07 9.48
C SER A 152 -12.70 -0.83 10.37
N TRP A 153 -12.76 -2.16 10.23
CA TRP A 153 -13.62 -3.00 11.07
C TRP A 153 -13.14 -3.02 12.53
N ASP A 154 -13.95 -2.47 13.43
CA ASP A 154 -13.76 -2.53 14.87
C ASP A 154 -14.41 -3.79 15.42
N LYS A 155 -13.59 -4.80 15.77
CA LYS A 155 -14.05 -6.07 16.33
C LYS A 155 -14.78 -5.90 17.66
N SER A 156 -14.41 -4.92 18.47
CA SER A 156 -15.01 -4.70 19.79
C SER A 156 -16.44 -4.15 19.68
N LYS A 157 -16.72 -3.37 18.63
CA LYS A 157 -18.01 -2.75 18.37
C LYS A 157 -18.82 -3.45 17.26
N ALA A 158 -18.26 -4.50 16.65
CA ALA A 158 -18.82 -5.22 15.52
C ALA A 158 -19.33 -4.30 14.39
N ARG A 159 -18.57 -3.22 14.09
CA ARG A 159 -18.92 -2.24 13.06
C ARG A 159 -17.68 -1.59 12.48
N HIS A 160 -17.81 -0.97 11.31
CA HIS A 160 -16.76 -0.09 10.79
C HIS A 160 -16.67 1.17 11.63
N ASN A 161 -15.44 1.59 11.93
CA ASN A 161 -15.15 2.78 12.71
C ASN A 161 -13.84 3.43 12.26
N TRP A 162 -13.72 4.73 12.51
CA TRP A 162 -12.52 5.48 12.16
C TRP A 162 -11.32 5.07 13.02
N LYS A 163 -10.22 4.74 12.34
CA LYS A 163 -8.94 4.40 12.95
C LYS A 163 -7.83 5.24 12.34
N ALA A 164 -7.04 5.91 13.16
CA ALA A 164 -5.86 6.64 12.73
C ALA A 164 -4.74 5.66 12.32
N ILE A 165 -4.06 5.98 11.23
CA ILE A 165 -2.86 5.27 10.74
C ILE A 165 -1.60 6.14 10.81
N LYS A 166 -1.76 7.46 10.91
CA LYS A 166 -0.66 8.42 11.06
C LYS A 166 -1.16 9.66 11.82
N LEU A 167 -0.34 10.18 12.70
CA LEU A 167 -0.54 11.49 13.33
C LEU A 167 0.54 12.47 12.83
N THR A 168 0.17 13.74 12.73
CA THR A 168 1.09 14.85 12.46
C THR A 168 0.80 15.93 13.48
N GLU A 169 1.81 16.34 14.24
CA GLU A 169 1.66 17.41 15.24
C GLU A 169 1.40 18.74 14.54
N LEU A 170 0.43 19.51 15.06
CA LEU A 170 0.09 20.83 14.56
C LEU A 170 0.79 21.85 15.46
N ASN A 171 1.92 22.36 15.00
CA ASN A 171 2.63 23.45 15.67
C ASN A 171 1.97 24.78 15.28
N PHE A 172 1.57 25.59 16.25
CA PHE A 172 1.00 26.94 16.02
C PHE A 172 2.05 28.00 15.68
N ASN A 173 3.28 27.61 15.35
CA ASN A 173 4.39 28.55 15.16
C ASN A 173 4.75 28.72 13.68
N GLU A 174 3.81 29.19 12.85
CA GLU A 174 4.14 29.89 11.60
C GLU A 174 3.04 30.93 11.31
N TYR A 175 3.21 32.13 11.88
CA TYR A 175 2.79 33.41 11.30
C TYR A 175 4.03 34.26 11.09
#